data_AF-A0A7X0HU78-F1
#
_entry.id   AF-A0A7X0HU78-F1
#
_cell.length_a   1.000
_cell.length_b   1.000
_cell.length_c   1.000
_cell.angle_alpha   90.00
_cell.angle_beta   90.00
_cell.angle_gamma   90.00
#
_symmetry.space_group_name_H-M   'P 1'
#
loop_
_entity.id
_entity.type
_entity.pdbx_description
1 polymer ?
#
loop_
_entity_poly.entity_id
_entity_poly.type
_entity_poly.pdbx_seq_one_letter_code
_entity_poly.pdbx_strand_id
1 'polypeptide(L)'
;MKKRMLLSFTVIFLLTHLFSITANAYTYGDPNKEDLAEVYKEMMIELDKNPPDFNTARKHYETVKEEVDMHMGPDPSSVILQNLEAQDKEQTVKNMDELLILNIARRLENVEKNFSEFDTSKRLLAKGFATYEALSPKVEAKNSDLDKNINAEFDKALESLGNPGLFGVGQKEADLETFKASKKTILSSLQAEFNIKSLEVGHFSESAATTEKNNKDWTDLSNIRNWLPIIIIAAIIIVVIIAARRKRKLKK
;
A
#
# COMPACT_ATOMS: atom_id res chain seq x y z
N MET A 1 41.83 -34.74 27.92
CA MET A 1 41.21 -34.42 26.61
C MET A 1 39.69 -34.36 26.68
N LYS A 2 39.00 -35.40 27.18
CA LYS A 2 37.51 -35.44 27.31
C LYS A 2 36.89 -34.22 28.03
N LYS A 3 37.47 -33.75 29.15
CA LYS A 3 36.96 -32.58 29.89
C LYS A 3 37.11 -31.24 29.16
N ARG A 4 38.16 -31.07 28.33
CA ARG A 4 38.35 -29.86 27.51
C ARG A 4 37.42 -29.84 26.29
N MET A 5 37.15 -31.01 25.70
CA MET A 5 36.10 -31.14 24.68
C MET A 5 34.72 -30.84 25.26
N LEU A 6 34.39 -31.40 26.43
CA LEU A 6 33.10 -31.17 27.08
C LEU A 6 32.90 -29.67 27.35
N LEU A 7 33.91 -29.00 27.92
CA LEU A 7 33.89 -27.56 28.17
C LEU A 7 33.71 -26.75 26.87
N SER A 8 34.39 -27.12 25.79
CA SER A 8 34.23 -26.45 24.50
C SER A 8 32.82 -26.60 23.93
N PHE A 9 32.20 -27.77 24.08
CA PHE A 9 30.82 -27.97 23.65
C PHE A 9 29.83 -27.21 24.52
N THR A 10 30.04 -27.15 25.84
CA THR A 10 29.19 -26.34 26.74
C THR A 10 29.27 -24.86 26.42
N VAL A 11 30.46 -24.34 26.12
CA VAL A 11 30.65 -22.93 25.73
C VAL A 11 30.00 -22.63 24.38
N ILE A 12 30.15 -23.50 23.37
CA ILE A 12 29.49 -23.33 22.07
C ILE A 12 27.96 -23.35 22.23
N PHE A 13 27.42 -24.28 23.03
CA PHE A 13 25.99 -24.38 23.30
C PHE A 13 25.44 -23.14 24.03
N LEU A 14 26.20 -22.57 24.97
CA LEU A 14 25.85 -21.33 25.64
C LEU A 14 25.88 -20.13 24.67
N LEU A 15 26.87 -20.07 23.78
CA LEU A 15 26.93 -19.00 22.77
C LEU A 15 25.76 -19.06 21.78
N THR A 16 25.29 -20.24 21.39
CA THR A 16 24.15 -20.37 20.46
C THR A 16 22.83 -19.87 21.06
N HIS A 17 22.68 -19.87 22.39
CA HIS A 17 21.49 -19.32 23.06
C HIS A 17 21.53 -17.80 23.25
N LEU A 18 22.73 -17.18 23.23
CA LEU A 18 22.88 -15.73 23.32
C LEU A 18 22.47 -15.02 22.02
N PHE A 19 22.54 -15.71 20.88
CA PHE A 19 22.06 -15.22 19.59
C PHE A 19 20.72 -15.88 19.27
N SER A 20 19.68 -15.49 20.01
CA SER A 20 18.32 -15.71 19.53
C SER A 20 18.13 -14.84 18.28
N ILE A 21 18.49 -15.38 17.11
CA ILE A 21 18.05 -14.81 15.84
C ILE A 21 16.54 -14.98 15.87
N THR A 22 15.83 -13.90 16.19
CA THR A 22 14.39 -13.83 15.97
C THR A 22 14.19 -14.00 14.48
N ALA A 23 14.00 -15.25 14.06
CA ALA A 23 13.39 -15.52 12.78
C ALA A 23 12.01 -14.87 12.88
N ASN A 24 11.87 -13.68 12.28
CA ASN A 24 10.57 -13.22 11.84
C ASN A 24 10.15 -14.27 10.82
N ALA A 25 9.46 -15.32 11.29
CA ALA A 25 8.71 -16.17 10.39
C ALA A 25 7.94 -15.19 9.52
N TYR A 26 8.25 -15.19 8.22
CA TYR A 26 7.55 -14.38 7.25
C TYR A 26 6.10 -14.78 7.43
N THR A 27 5.39 -14.00 8.25
CA THR A 27 4.01 -14.28 8.56
C THR A 27 3.39 -14.11 7.19
N TYR A 28 2.89 -15.21 6.64
CA TYR A 28 1.94 -15.13 5.55
C TYR A 28 0.84 -14.25 6.13
N GLY A 29 0.94 -12.94 5.87
CA GLY A 29 0.16 -11.92 6.54
C GLY A 29 -1.29 -12.37 6.52
N ASP A 30 -2.00 -12.18 7.63
CA ASP A 30 -3.43 -12.44 7.64
C ASP A 30 -4.01 -11.77 6.38
N PRO A 31 -4.54 -12.54 5.42
CA PRO A 31 -4.97 -11.99 4.15
C PRO A 31 -6.12 -10.98 4.34
N ASN A 32 -6.77 -11.00 5.50
CA ASN A 32 -7.83 -10.09 5.89
C ASN A 32 -7.32 -8.89 6.71
N LYS A 33 -6.02 -8.80 6.99
CA LYS A 33 -5.41 -7.64 7.66
C LYS A 33 -4.78 -6.71 6.63
N GLU A 34 -5.01 -5.41 6.79
CA GLU A 34 -4.32 -4.37 6.04
C GLU A 34 -3.63 -3.41 7.02
N ASP A 35 -2.30 -3.32 6.94
CA ASP A 35 -1.51 -2.59 7.94
C ASP A 35 -1.86 -1.09 7.98
N LEU A 36 -2.14 -0.48 6.83
CA LEU A 36 -2.62 0.91 6.77
C LEU A 36 -3.96 1.09 7.51
N ALA A 37 -4.86 0.11 7.42
CA ALA A 37 -6.15 0.15 8.09
C ALA A 37 -6.01 0.01 9.61
N GLU A 38 -5.07 -0.81 10.07
CA GLU A 38 -4.76 -0.95 11.50
C GLU A 38 -4.08 0.30 12.06
N VAL A 39 -3.10 0.84 11.34
CA VAL A 39 -2.46 2.11 11.71
C VAL A 39 -3.48 3.25 11.79
N TYR A 40 -4.45 3.30 10.87
CA TYR A 40 -5.53 4.28 10.97
C TYR A 40 -6.29 4.17 12.30
N LYS A 41 -6.71 2.95 12.69
CA LYS A 41 -7.43 2.71 13.96
C LYS A 41 -6.59 3.14 15.16
N GLU A 42 -5.31 2.77 15.18
CA GLU A 42 -4.36 3.17 16.23
C GLU A 42 -4.20 4.69 16.29
N MET A 43 -4.01 5.35 15.14
CA MET A 43 -3.94 6.81 15.07
C MET A 43 -5.21 7.48 15.59
N MET A 44 -6.40 6.98 15.26
CA MET A 44 -7.66 7.56 15.74
C MET A 44 -7.75 7.47 17.27
N ILE A 45 -7.37 6.33 17.86
CA ILE A 45 -7.31 6.15 19.32
C ILE A 45 -6.39 7.19 19.97
N GLU A 46 -5.19 7.39 19.40
CA GLU A 46 -4.21 8.35 19.92
C GLU A 46 -4.69 9.81 19.79
N LEU A 47 -5.32 10.15 18.67
CA LEU A 47 -5.86 11.49 18.40
C LEU A 47 -7.14 11.79 19.20
N ASP A 48 -7.87 10.77 19.66
CA ASP A 48 -9.07 10.92 20.50
C ASP A 48 -8.79 11.07 22.00
N LYS A 49 -7.53 10.92 22.42
CA LYS A 49 -7.11 11.22 23.80
C LYS A 49 -7.32 12.69 24.16
N ASN A 50 -7.33 12.98 25.46
CA ASN A 50 -7.41 14.34 26.00
C ASN A 50 -6.25 14.60 26.98
N PRO A 51 -5.19 15.34 26.58
CA PRO A 51 -4.99 15.93 25.24
C PRO A 51 -4.65 14.87 24.16
N PRO A 52 -4.88 15.15 22.86
CA PRO A 52 -4.50 14.26 21.76
C PRO A 52 -2.99 13.96 21.73
N ASP A 53 -2.61 12.70 21.46
CA ASP A 53 -1.20 12.28 21.37
C ASP A 53 -0.72 12.21 19.90
N PHE A 54 -0.37 13.37 19.35
CA PHE A 54 0.15 13.50 17.98
C PHE A 54 1.49 12.78 17.77
N ASN A 55 2.32 12.66 18.82
CA ASN A 55 3.63 12.04 18.72
C ASN A 55 3.51 10.53 18.55
N THR A 56 2.62 9.90 19.31
CA THR A 56 2.35 8.47 19.17
C THR A 56 1.61 8.18 17.86
N ALA A 57 0.61 8.99 17.49
CA ALA A 57 -0.05 8.89 16.18
C ALA A 57 0.95 8.97 15.00
N ARG A 58 1.94 9.87 15.06
CA ARG A 58 3.01 9.95 14.06
C ARG A 58 3.82 8.66 13.97
N LYS A 59 4.21 8.08 15.10
CA LYS A 59 4.99 6.83 15.12
C LYS A 59 4.22 5.69 14.46
N HIS A 60 2.90 5.60 14.68
CA HIS A 60 2.05 4.64 13.99
C HIS A 60 2.07 4.89 12.47
N TYR A 61 1.88 6.13 12.01
CA TYR A 61 1.92 6.44 10.58
C TYR A 61 3.27 6.09 9.93
N GLU A 62 4.38 6.37 10.61
CA GLU A 62 5.73 6.10 10.11
C GLU A 62 5.98 4.62 9.80
N THR A 63 5.25 3.68 10.43
CA THR A 63 5.42 2.24 10.14
C THR A 63 4.87 1.82 8.78
N VAL A 64 3.91 2.56 8.23
CA VAL A 64 3.30 2.27 6.91
C VAL A 64 3.72 3.25 5.82
N LYS A 65 4.46 4.30 6.18
CA LYS A 65 4.92 5.35 5.27
C LYS A 65 5.66 4.79 4.04
N GLU A 66 6.54 3.81 4.23
CA GLU A 66 7.31 3.24 3.11
C GLU A 66 6.39 2.55 2.08
N GLU A 67 5.40 1.78 2.53
CA GLU A 67 4.43 1.13 1.63
C GLU A 67 3.55 2.16 0.93
N VAL A 68 3.08 3.18 1.67
CA VAL A 68 2.28 4.28 1.10
C VAL A 68 3.08 5.00 0.02
N ASP A 69 4.32 5.40 0.30
CA ASP A 69 5.16 6.13 -0.64
C ASP A 69 5.47 5.30 -1.89
N MET A 70 5.69 3.99 -1.74
CA MET A 70 5.97 3.07 -2.84
C MET A 70 4.76 2.91 -3.78
N HIS A 71 3.55 2.90 -3.23
CA HIS A 71 2.34 2.61 -3.99
C HIS A 71 1.53 3.83 -4.39
N MET A 72 1.73 4.98 -3.74
CA MET A 72 0.93 6.18 -3.94
C MET A 72 1.75 7.46 -4.14
N GLY A 73 3.07 7.35 -4.08
CA GLY A 73 3.97 8.49 -4.09
C GLY A 73 4.10 9.16 -2.72
N PRO A 74 5.05 10.08 -2.55
CA PRO A 74 5.38 10.67 -1.24
C PRO A 74 4.38 11.73 -0.76
N ASP A 75 3.52 12.23 -1.65
CA ASP A 75 2.64 13.37 -1.36
C ASP A 75 1.65 13.11 -0.21
N PRO A 76 0.89 11.99 -0.17
CA PRO A 76 0.01 11.68 0.95
C PRO A 76 0.72 11.70 2.30
N SER A 77 1.85 11.00 2.39
CA SER A 77 2.68 10.94 3.60
C SER A 77 3.20 12.30 4.01
N SER A 78 3.64 13.12 3.06
CA SER A 78 4.13 14.46 3.34
C SER A 78 3.06 15.32 3.99
N VAL A 79 1.84 15.32 3.43
CA VAL A 79 0.73 16.12 3.95
C VAL A 79 0.27 15.62 5.33
N ILE A 80 0.12 14.31 5.52
CA ILE A 80 -0.32 13.74 6.81
C ILE A 80 0.70 14.03 7.92
N LEU A 81 1.99 13.86 7.64
CA LEU A 81 3.05 14.16 8.61
C LEU A 81 3.14 15.65 8.96
N GLN A 82 2.91 16.54 7.98
CA GLN A 82 2.82 17.99 8.23
C GLN A 82 1.65 18.35 9.15
N ASN A 83 0.47 17.75 8.95
CA ASN A 83 -0.69 17.99 9.80
C ASN A 83 -0.45 17.50 11.25
N LEU A 84 0.18 16.33 11.39
CA LEU A 84 0.58 15.80 12.69
C LEU A 84 1.61 16.71 13.39
N GLU A 85 2.51 17.35 12.63
CA GLU A 85 3.46 18.35 13.16
C GLU A 85 2.78 19.63 13.62
N ALA A 86 1.81 20.10 12.83
CA ALA A 86 1.00 21.26 13.13
C ALA A 86 -0.04 21.00 14.24
N GLN A 87 -0.15 19.76 14.74
CA GLN A 87 -1.17 19.32 15.69
C GLN A 87 -2.60 19.57 15.18
N ASP A 88 -2.79 19.49 13.87
CA ASP A 88 -4.09 19.68 13.22
C ASP A 88 -4.81 18.33 13.09
N LYS A 89 -5.56 17.98 14.14
CA LYS A 89 -6.32 16.72 14.20
C LYS A 89 -7.30 16.61 13.03
N GLU A 90 -8.03 17.68 12.72
CA GLU A 90 -9.08 17.65 11.69
C GLU A 90 -8.49 17.32 10.32
N GLN A 91 -7.42 18.02 9.94
CA GLN A 91 -6.76 17.78 8.66
C GLN A 91 -6.01 16.45 8.63
N THR A 92 -5.41 15.99 9.75
CA THR A 92 -4.83 14.65 9.83
C THR A 92 -5.91 13.59 9.55
N VAL A 93 -7.05 13.65 10.23
CA VAL A 93 -8.13 12.67 10.06
C VAL A 93 -8.66 12.69 8.63
N LYS A 94 -8.93 13.89 8.08
CA LYS A 94 -9.43 14.03 6.71
C LYS A 94 -8.48 13.42 5.67
N ASN A 95 -7.19 13.70 5.77
CA ASN A 95 -6.20 13.19 4.81
C ASN A 95 -5.93 11.70 4.99
N MET A 96 -6.06 11.17 6.21
CA MET A 96 -6.04 9.74 6.45
C MET A 96 -7.26 9.05 5.80
N ASP A 97 -8.47 9.63 5.91
CA ASP A 97 -9.65 9.06 5.25
C ASP A 97 -9.47 9.00 3.73
N GLU A 98 -8.97 10.08 3.12
CA GLU A 98 -8.67 10.15 1.69
C GLU A 98 -7.63 9.10 1.29
N LEU A 99 -6.57 8.92 2.10
CA LEU A 99 -5.55 7.90 1.88
C LEU A 99 -6.14 6.47 1.92
N LEU A 100 -7.04 6.18 2.87
CA LEU A 100 -7.69 4.87 2.95
C LEU A 100 -8.57 4.61 1.72
N ILE A 101 -9.31 5.63 1.24
CA ILE A 101 -10.15 5.51 0.04
C ILE A 101 -9.31 5.27 -1.22
N LEU A 102 -8.16 5.95 -1.34
CA LEU A 102 -7.21 5.68 -2.42
C LEU A 102 -6.61 4.27 -2.34
N ASN A 103 -6.38 3.75 -1.12
CA ASN A 103 -5.95 2.37 -0.95
C ASN A 103 -7.02 1.38 -1.42
N ILE A 104 -8.29 1.61 -1.08
CA ILE A 104 -9.42 0.81 -1.57
C ILE A 104 -9.46 0.83 -3.10
N ALA A 105 -9.39 2.02 -3.70
CA ALA A 105 -9.39 2.18 -5.16
C ALA A 105 -8.27 1.39 -5.84
N ARG A 106 -7.03 1.53 -5.35
CA ARG A 106 -5.86 0.81 -5.87
C ARG A 106 -6.00 -0.71 -5.72
N ARG A 107 -6.52 -1.19 -4.58
CA ARG A 107 -6.71 -2.63 -4.34
C ARG A 107 -7.76 -3.20 -5.30
N LEU A 108 -8.92 -2.55 -5.45
CA LEU A 108 -9.98 -2.98 -6.37
C LEU A 108 -9.56 -2.92 -7.84
N GLU A 109 -8.75 -1.92 -8.22
CA GLU A 109 -8.15 -1.85 -9.55
C GLU A 109 -7.20 -3.02 -9.82
N ASN A 110 -6.41 -3.41 -8.83
CA ASN A 110 -5.54 -4.58 -8.94
C ASN A 110 -6.32 -5.90 -8.96
N VAL A 111 -7.49 -5.98 -8.30
CA VAL A 111 -8.40 -7.12 -8.46
C VAL A 111 -8.88 -7.23 -9.90
N GLU A 112 -9.32 -6.13 -10.53
CA GLU A 112 -9.75 -6.15 -11.93
C GLU A 112 -8.66 -6.63 -12.87
N LYS A 113 -7.43 -6.13 -12.68
CA LYS A 113 -6.28 -6.50 -13.52
C LYS A 113 -5.88 -7.97 -13.38
N ASN A 114 -6.09 -8.56 -12.21
CA ASN A 114 -5.72 -9.94 -11.88
C ASN A 114 -6.96 -10.83 -11.74
N PHE A 115 -8.09 -10.47 -12.36
CA PHE A 115 -9.38 -11.09 -12.07
C PHE A 115 -9.41 -12.60 -12.31
N SER A 116 -8.63 -13.09 -13.28
CA SER A 116 -8.47 -14.52 -13.56
C SER A 116 -7.73 -15.30 -12.46
N GLU A 117 -6.95 -14.61 -11.62
CA GLU A 117 -6.14 -15.19 -10.56
C GLU A 117 -6.92 -15.18 -9.24
N PHE A 118 -7.76 -16.19 -9.02
CA PHE A 118 -8.70 -16.25 -7.90
C PHE A 118 -8.07 -15.92 -6.53
N ASP A 119 -6.97 -16.59 -6.15
CA ASP A 119 -6.35 -16.39 -4.84
C ASP A 119 -5.77 -14.97 -4.68
N THR A 120 -5.17 -14.43 -5.74
CA THR A 120 -4.62 -13.07 -5.76
C THR A 120 -5.74 -12.04 -5.63
N SER A 121 -6.78 -12.19 -6.45
CA SER A 121 -7.95 -11.31 -6.45
C SER A 121 -8.71 -11.35 -5.13
N LYS A 122 -8.94 -12.54 -4.57
CA LYS A 122 -9.61 -12.72 -3.28
C LYS A 122 -8.84 -12.03 -2.16
N ARG A 123 -7.52 -12.20 -2.09
CA ARG A 123 -6.68 -11.55 -1.08
C ARG A 123 -6.67 -10.02 -1.23
N LEU A 124 -6.56 -9.52 -2.46
CA LEU A 124 -6.58 -8.08 -2.71
C LEU A 124 -7.93 -7.46 -2.34
N LEU A 125 -9.03 -8.16 -2.66
CA LEU A 125 -10.37 -7.74 -2.29
C LEU A 125 -10.56 -7.73 -0.78
N ALA A 126 -10.11 -8.78 -0.07
CA ALA A 126 -10.16 -8.85 1.39
C ALA A 126 -9.40 -7.68 2.05
N LYS A 127 -8.23 -7.31 1.52
CA LYS A 127 -7.47 -6.12 1.98
C LYS A 127 -8.20 -4.81 1.70
N GLY A 128 -8.84 -4.69 0.53
CA GLY A 128 -9.69 -3.55 0.21
C GLY A 128 -10.86 -3.43 1.19
N PHE A 129 -11.51 -4.56 1.50
CA PHE A 129 -12.61 -4.62 2.46
C PHE A 129 -12.16 -4.28 3.87
N ALA A 130 -11.04 -4.83 4.36
CA ALA A 130 -10.48 -4.51 5.67
C ALA A 130 -10.13 -3.01 5.81
N THR A 131 -9.70 -2.37 4.72
CA THR A 131 -9.51 -0.91 4.67
C THR A 131 -10.83 -0.18 4.83
N TYR A 132 -11.89 -0.65 4.16
CA TYR A 132 -13.22 -0.09 4.32
C TYR A 132 -13.78 -0.29 5.73
N GLU A 133 -13.60 -1.46 6.35
CA GLU A 133 -14.05 -1.73 7.72
C GLU A 133 -13.46 -0.73 8.73
N ALA A 134 -12.25 -0.22 8.50
CA ALA A 134 -11.67 0.84 9.32
C ALA A 134 -12.40 2.20 9.15
N LEU A 135 -12.93 2.49 7.95
CA LEU A 135 -13.72 3.69 7.64
C LEU A 135 -15.20 3.54 7.98
N SER A 136 -15.72 2.31 7.98
CA SER A 136 -17.15 1.98 8.11
C SER A 136 -17.82 2.68 9.31
N PRO A 137 -17.25 2.73 10.53
CA PRO A 137 -17.88 3.45 11.64
C PRO A 137 -18.17 4.93 11.35
N LYS A 138 -17.30 5.58 10.55
CA LYS A 138 -17.48 6.98 10.14
C LYS A 138 -18.55 7.13 9.06
N VAL A 139 -18.63 6.18 8.12
CA VAL A 139 -19.68 6.14 7.10
C VAL A 139 -21.02 5.86 7.76
N GLU A 140 -21.11 4.84 8.61
CA GLU A 140 -22.33 4.46 9.31
C GLU A 140 -22.89 5.60 10.16
N ALA A 141 -22.02 6.31 10.89
CA ALA A 141 -22.42 7.46 11.71
C ALA A 141 -23.04 8.61 10.90
N LYS A 142 -22.66 8.76 9.62
CA LYS A 142 -23.23 9.77 8.71
C LYS A 142 -24.42 9.25 7.91
N ASN A 143 -24.32 8.01 7.43
CA ASN A 143 -25.25 7.39 6.52
C ASN A 143 -25.18 5.85 6.64
N SER A 144 -25.96 5.29 7.57
CA SER A 144 -26.03 3.83 7.81
C SER A 144 -26.49 3.03 6.58
N ASP A 145 -27.36 3.59 5.74
CA ASP A 145 -27.82 2.90 4.53
C ASP A 145 -26.71 2.83 3.46
N LEU A 146 -25.90 3.88 3.34
CA LEU A 146 -24.71 3.85 2.49
C LEU A 146 -23.70 2.82 2.98
N ASP A 147 -23.47 2.74 4.29
CA ASP A 147 -22.55 1.77 4.86
C ASP A 147 -22.99 0.33 4.55
N LYS A 148 -24.27 0.00 4.78
CA LYS A 148 -24.84 -1.30 4.41
C LYS A 148 -24.70 -1.60 2.92
N ASN A 149 -24.93 -0.60 2.08
CA ASN A 149 -24.80 -0.75 0.64
C ASN A 149 -23.34 -1.07 0.25
N ILE A 150 -22.36 -0.35 0.79
CA ILE A 150 -20.95 -0.61 0.47
C ILE A 150 -20.52 -2.00 0.94
N ASN A 151 -20.91 -2.42 2.15
CA ASN A 151 -20.67 -3.79 2.62
C ASN A 151 -21.25 -4.83 1.66
N ALA A 152 -22.51 -4.66 1.24
CA ALA A 152 -23.16 -5.56 0.30
C ALA A 152 -22.48 -5.57 -1.09
N GLU A 153 -21.93 -4.45 -1.55
CA GLU A 153 -21.15 -4.42 -2.80
C GLU A 153 -19.80 -5.12 -2.67
N PHE A 154 -19.15 -5.10 -1.49
CA PHE A 154 -17.97 -5.92 -1.25
C PHE A 154 -18.29 -7.42 -1.25
N ASP A 155 -19.43 -7.82 -0.69
CA ASP A 155 -19.91 -9.21 -0.76
C ASP A 155 -20.19 -9.63 -2.20
N LYS A 156 -20.87 -8.79 -2.99
CA LYS A 156 -21.10 -9.03 -4.43
C LYS A 156 -19.79 -9.13 -5.21
N ALA A 157 -18.84 -8.23 -4.94
CA ALA A 157 -17.52 -8.28 -5.54
C ALA A 157 -16.82 -9.60 -5.22
N LEU A 158 -16.92 -10.09 -3.98
CA LEU A 158 -16.32 -11.36 -3.56
C LEU A 158 -16.98 -12.55 -4.26
N GLU A 159 -18.31 -12.56 -4.29
CA GLU A 159 -19.08 -13.60 -4.97
C GLU A 159 -18.81 -13.66 -6.48
N SER A 160 -18.51 -12.50 -7.09
CA SER A 160 -18.22 -12.37 -8.51
C SER A 160 -16.84 -12.92 -8.91
N LEU A 161 -15.92 -13.10 -7.95
CA LEU A 161 -14.64 -13.74 -8.23
C LEU A 161 -14.80 -15.23 -8.61
N GLY A 162 -16.00 -15.80 -8.40
CA GLY A 162 -16.26 -17.22 -8.59
C GLY A 162 -15.64 -18.06 -7.49
N ASN A 163 -15.42 -19.34 -7.78
CA ASN A 163 -14.72 -20.28 -6.91
C ASN A 163 -14.15 -21.40 -7.81
N PRO A 164 -12.84 -21.66 -7.83
CA PRO A 164 -12.29 -22.77 -8.61
C PRO A 164 -12.73 -24.15 -8.10
N GLY A 165 -13.19 -24.24 -6.85
CA GLY A 165 -13.59 -25.50 -6.22
C GLY A 165 -12.39 -26.39 -5.86
N LEU A 166 -12.61 -27.32 -4.93
CA LEU A 166 -11.58 -28.31 -4.58
C LEU A 166 -11.72 -29.49 -5.55
N PHE A 167 -10.76 -29.66 -6.45
CA PHE A 167 -10.82 -30.64 -7.56
C PHE A 167 -12.07 -30.49 -8.45
N GLY A 168 -12.55 -29.25 -8.63
CA GLY A 168 -13.74 -28.94 -9.42
C GLY A 168 -15.07 -29.11 -8.68
N VAL A 169 -15.07 -29.62 -7.44
CA VAL A 169 -16.27 -29.66 -6.60
C VAL A 169 -16.54 -28.27 -6.03
N GLY A 170 -17.74 -27.75 -6.26
CA GLY A 170 -18.16 -26.42 -5.81
C GLY A 170 -17.65 -25.28 -6.70
N GLN A 171 -17.28 -25.57 -7.95
CA GLN A 171 -16.87 -24.56 -8.91
C GLN A 171 -18.00 -23.55 -9.17
N LYS A 172 -17.66 -22.26 -9.15
CA LYS A 172 -18.52 -21.14 -9.57
C LYS A 172 -17.73 -20.30 -10.56
N GLU A 173 -18.35 -20.00 -11.69
CA GLU A 173 -17.75 -19.15 -12.71
C GLU A 173 -17.58 -17.72 -12.21
N ALA A 174 -16.50 -17.08 -12.63
CA ALA A 174 -16.22 -15.69 -12.32
C ALA A 174 -17.06 -14.76 -13.22
N ASP A 175 -17.47 -13.62 -12.68
CA ASP A 175 -18.29 -12.61 -13.33
C ASP A 175 -17.63 -11.23 -13.23
N LEU A 176 -16.84 -10.90 -14.24
CA LEU A 176 -16.09 -9.65 -14.31
C LEU A 176 -17.01 -8.41 -14.37
N GLU A 177 -18.18 -8.53 -14.98
CA GLU A 177 -19.08 -7.38 -15.13
C GLU A 177 -19.78 -7.05 -13.82
N THR A 178 -20.19 -8.07 -13.04
CA THR A 178 -20.66 -7.88 -11.66
C THR A 178 -19.57 -7.27 -10.77
N PHE A 179 -18.32 -7.73 -10.92
CA PHE A 179 -17.20 -7.12 -10.19
C PHE A 179 -17.03 -5.64 -10.52
N LYS A 180 -16.97 -5.27 -11.81
CA LYS A 180 -16.81 -3.89 -12.26
C LYS A 180 -17.95 -2.99 -11.78
N ALA A 181 -19.18 -3.50 -11.84
CA ALA A 181 -20.35 -2.79 -11.32
C ALA A 181 -20.20 -2.51 -9.81
N SER A 182 -19.82 -3.53 -9.04
CA SER A 182 -19.61 -3.42 -7.59
C SER A 182 -18.48 -2.44 -7.26
N LYS A 183 -17.32 -2.58 -7.93
CA LYS A 183 -16.19 -1.66 -7.83
C LYS A 183 -16.64 -0.21 -8.06
N LYS A 184 -17.37 0.03 -9.15
CA LYS A 184 -17.86 1.37 -9.50
C LYS A 184 -18.78 1.93 -8.42
N THR A 185 -19.70 1.12 -7.91
CA THR A 185 -20.62 1.54 -6.83
C THR A 185 -19.86 1.90 -5.57
N ILE A 186 -18.94 1.04 -5.10
CA ILE A 186 -18.10 1.28 -3.91
C ILE A 186 -17.33 2.59 -4.06
N LEU A 187 -16.60 2.74 -5.17
CA LEU A 187 -15.71 3.89 -5.36
C LEU A 187 -16.47 5.20 -5.55
N SER A 188 -17.55 5.21 -6.33
CA SER A 188 -18.36 6.42 -6.51
C SER A 188 -19.10 6.83 -5.23
N SER A 189 -19.55 5.86 -4.43
CA SER A 189 -20.19 6.09 -3.13
C SER A 189 -19.22 6.75 -2.15
N LEU A 190 -18.02 6.18 -2.00
CA LEU A 190 -16.98 6.74 -1.13
C LEU A 190 -16.49 8.10 -1.62
N GLN A 191 -16.29 8.24 -2.93
CA GLN A 191 -15.87 9.50 -3.52
C GLN A 191 -16.88 10.63 -3.25
N ALA A 192 -18.18 10.34 -3.38
CA ALA A 192 -19.25 11.30 -3.10
C ALA A 192 -19.34 11.63 -1.59
N GLU A 193 -19.34 10.62 -0.73
CA GLU A 193 -19.46 10.78 0.73
C GLU A 193 -18.33 11.60 1.35
N PHE A 194 -17.11 11.47 0.81
CA PHE A 194 -15.92 12.19 1.28
C PHE A 194 -15.54 13.39 0.41
N ASN A 195 -16.31 13.70 -0.64
CA ASN A 195 -16.07 14.79 -1.57
C ASN A 195 -14.64 14.78 -2.18
N ILE A 196 -14.20 13.59 -2.60
CA ILE A 196 -12.87 13.39 -3.19
C ILE A 196 -12.91 13.73 -4.68
N LYS A 197 -11.99 14.58 -5.14
CA LYS A 197 -11.97 15.04 -6.54
C LYS A 197 -11.54 13.95 -7.53
N SER A 198 -10.53 13.16 -7.16
CA SER A 198 -9.97 12.12 -8.00
C SER A 198 -9.54 10.92 -7.17
N LEU A 199 -9.76 9.72 -7.72
CA LEU A 199 -9.27 8.46 -7.16
C LEU A 199 -7.99 7.98 -7.87
N GLU A 200 -7.38 8.83 -8.70
CA GLU A 200 -6.13 8.51 -9.39
C GLU A 200 -4.93 8.62 -8.44
N VAL A 201 -4.12 7.56 -8.46
CA VAL A 201 -2.88 7.48 -7.69
C VAL A 201 -1.90 8.54 -8.21
N GLY A 202 -1.51 9.49 -7.35
CA GLY A 202 -0.62 10.61 -7.70
C GLY A 202 -1.27 12.01 -7.72
N HIS A 203 -2.58 12.11 -7.50
CA HIS A 203 -3.34 13.38 -7.48
C HIS A 203 -3.81 13.83 -6.08
N PHE A 204 -3.11 13.40 -5.02
CA PHE A 204 -3.49 13.66 -3.61
C PHE A 204 -3.53 15.15 -3.22
N SER A 205 -2.88 16.04 -3.97
CA SER A 205 -2.68 17.44 -3.56
C SER A 205 -3.83 18.39 -3.91
N GLU A 206 -4.83 17.97 -4.70
CA GLU A 206 -5.86 18.88 -5.20
C GLU A 206 -6.94 19.23 -4.16
N SER A 207 -7.05 18.45 -3.07
CA SER A 207 -7.95 18.67 -1.94
C SER A 207 -7.35 19.56 -0.84
N ALA A 208 -6.03 19.85 -0.89
CA ALA A 208 -5.27 20.41 0.23
C ALA A 208 -4.82 21.88 0.09
N ALA A 209 -4.73 22.50 -1.10
CA ALA A 209 -4.44 23.95 -1.19
C ALA A 209 -4.68 24.55 -2.58
N THR A 210 -5.36 25.69 -2.64
CA THR A 210 -5.19 26.67 -3.73
C THR A 210 -3.82 27.33 -3.62
N THR A 211 -2.79 26.71 -4.21
CA THR A 211 -1.57 27.43 -4.62
C THR A 211 -0.99 26.71 -5.83
N GLU A 212 -0.91 27.43 -6.96
CA GLU A 212 -0.24 26.99 -8.17
C GLU A 212 1.17 26.46 -7.87
N LYS A 213 1.36 25.15 -8.01
CA LYS A 213 2.69 24.54 -8.16
C LYS A 213 2.84 24.11 -9.60
N ASN A 214 3.70 24.83 -10.32
CA ASN A 214 4.24 24.42 -11.61
C ASN A 214 4.97 23.08 -11.45
N ASN A 215 4.27 21.97 -11.69
CA ASN A 215 4.88 20.66 -11.82
C ASN A 215 5.65 20.63 -13.15
N LYS A 216 6.99 20.73 -13.05
CA LYS A 216 7.87 20.35 -14.16
C LYS A 216 7.75 18.84 -14.33
N ASP A 217 6.94 18.48 -15.31
CA ASP A 217 6.68 17.13 -15.73
C ASP A 217 7.99 16.47 -16.21
N TRP A 218 8.44 15.44 -15.48
CA TRP A 218 9.66 14.69 -15.81
C TRP A 218 9.48 13.76 -17.00
N THR A 219 8.25 13.63 -17.51
CA THR A 219 7.92 12.87 -18.72
C THR A 219 7.78 13.72 -19.99
N ASP A 220 8.01 15.02 -19.91
CA ASP A 220 7.98 15.88 -21.11
C ASP A 220 9.19 15.58 -22.02
N LEU A 221 8.89 14.97 -23.17
CA LEU A 221 9.85 14.57 -24.21
C LEU A 221 10.49 15.78 -24.92
N SER A 222 9.97 16.99 -24.72
CA SER A 222 10.50 18.22 -25.33
C SER A 222 11.69 18.84 -24.58
N ASN A 223 11.95 18.42 -23.34
CA ASN A 223 13.01 18.98 -22.51
C ASN A 223 14.31 18.17 -22.58
N ILE A 224 15.36 18.77 -23.13
CA ILE A 224 16.68 18.15 -23.33
C ILE A 224 17.34 17.66 -22.03
N ARG A 225 16.94 18.20 -20.86
CA ARG A 225 17.42 17.72 -19.54
C ARG A 225 16.93 16.31 -19.19
N ASN A 226 15.79 15.87 -19.73
CA ASN A 226 15.23 14.54 -19.49
C ASN A 226 15.98 13.44 -20.28
N TRP A 227 16.79 13.83 -21.28
CA TRP A 227 17.64 12.91 -22.05
C TRP A 227 19.01 12.69 -21.42
N LEU A 228 19.41 13.51 -20.43
CA LEU A 228 20.70 13.44 -19.78
C LEU A 228 21.00 12.04 -19.17
N PRO A 229 20.06 11.37 -18.47
CA PRO A 229 20.29 10.04 -17.92
C PRO A 229 20.50 8.98 -19.01
N ILE A 230 19.75 9.07 -20.12
CA ILE A 230 19.83 8.12 -21.24
C ILE A 230 21.19 8.25 -21.95
N ILE A 231 21.66 9.48 -22.15
CA ILE A 231 22.97 9.75 -22.76
C ILE A 231 24.11 9.18 -21.89
N ILE A 232 24.01 9.30 -20.56
CA ILE A 232 25.01 8.76 -19.63
C ILE A 232 25.04 7.22 -19.72
N ILE A 233 23.89 6.56 -19.73
CA ILE A 233 23.80 5.09 -19.86
C ILE A 233 24.40 4.64 -21.20
N ALA A 234 24.05 5.32 -22.30
CA ALA A 234 24.58 5.02 -23.63
C ALA A 234 26.12 5.18 -23.69
N ALA A 235 26.67 6.22 -23.07
CA ALA A 235 28.11 6.44 -22.99
C ALA A 235 28.83 5.32 -22.23
N ILE A 236 28.27 4.85 -21.10
CA ILE A 236 28.82 3.73 -20.33
C ILE A 236 28.85 2.46 -21.18
N ILE A 237 27.76 2.15 -21.89
CA ILE A 237 27.68 0.97 -22.77
C ILE A 237 28.75 1.04 -23.87
N ILE A 238 28.93 2.20 -24.50
CA ILE A 238 29.96 2.41 -25.54
C ILE A 238 31.36 2.18 -24.97
N VAL A 239 31.66 2.70 -23.78
CA VAL A 239 32.96 2.49 -23.11
C VAL A 239 33.20 1.00 -22.82
N VAL A 240 32.18 0.28 -22.34
CA VAL A 240 32.26 -1.16 -22.09
C VAL A 240 32.54 -1.94 -23.39
N ILE A 241 31.85 -1.59 -24.49
CA ILE A 241 32.06 -2.23 -25.80
C ILE A 241 33.48 -1.97 -26.32
N ILE A 242 33.99 -0.74 -26.21
CA ILE A 242 35.35 -0.39 -26.63
C ILE A 242 36.39 -1.12 -25.79
N ALA A 243 36.21 -1.17 -24.46
CA ALA A 243 37.09 -1.89 -23.55
C ALA A 243 37.11 -3.40 -23.87
N ALA A 244 35.95 -4.01 -24.11
CA ALA A 244 35.83 -5.41 -24.49
C ALA A 244 36.50 -5.71 -25.84
N ARG A 245 36.36 -4.82 -26.83
CA ARG A 245 37.04 -4.96 -28.15
C ARG A 245 38.55 -4.81 -28.05
N ARG A 246 39.07 -3.86 -27.25
CA ARG A 246 40.51 -3.70 -27.01
C ARG A 246 41.12 -4.93 -26.32
N LYS A 247 40.41 -5.51 -25.32
CA LYS A 247 40.84 -6.72 -24.62
C LYS A 247 40.90 -7.95 -25.52
N ARG A 248 40.04 -8.05 -26.54
CA ARG A 248 40.06 -9.12 -27.55
C ARG A 248 41.18 -8.96 -28.59
N LYS A 249 41.57 -7.73 -28.94
CA LYS A 249 42.71 -7.48 -29.85
C LYS A 249 44.08 -7.74 -29.21
N LEU A 250 44.22 -7.59 -27.89
CA LEU A 250 45.46 -7.87 -27.14
C LEU A 250 45.68 -9.37 -26.85
N LYS A 251 44.71 -10.22 -27.16
CA LYS A 251 44.76 -11.69 -26.98
C LYS A 251 44.89 -12.47 -28.30
N LYS A 252 45.11 -11.78 -29.42
CA LYS A 252 45.48 -12.34 -30.72
C LYS A 252 46.89 -11.90 -31.04
#